data_AF-A0A6G0X0Y6-F1
#
_entry.id   AF-A0A6G0X0Y6-F1
#
_cell.length_a   1.000
_cell.length_b   1.000
_cell.length_c   1.000
_cell.angle_alpha   90.00
_cell.angle_beta   90.00
_cell.angle_gamma   90.00
#
_symmetry.space_group_name_H-M   'P 1'
#
loop_
_entity.id
_entity.type
_entity.pdbx_description
1 polymer ?
#
loop_
_entity_poly.entity_id
_entity_poly.type
_entity_poly.pdbx_seq_one_letter_code
_entity_poly.pdbx_strand_id
1 'polypeptide(L)'
;MDSQYDQCDTADWLRGHQDKSRRRLTPQKIHEKLEKLHLVDNQVEEHDATRSSATRSVENTIAWLKQHKEQKAKSSGFIESLLHWFKDEPEDQGPQLPLDWAQEKLKVSWTERSYAILNAPFYVDMMHARRIILSGALLDVIPEIGADFKIWIDEFFEQLCLAHVVKDNLLQEKARVANKAIRVVTQYDTLQTLYENSLLLDVKTVEYGEKLLECFNEVEATLRDESAAVSEANPLVMSALLENEAFSALFSTMETNEPTGPYVAKLVAWMKNALPREDFDAFMALFPPETKQRLAGKWMQAYAEHLHRVEPFSIEYHCAIVYSRSRAEVLAPISDPSQP
;
A
#
# COMPACT_ATOMS: atom_id res chain seq x y z
N MET A 1 -12.71 22.77 -31.34
CA MET A 1 -12.24 22.60 -29.95
C MET A 1 -13.14 21.53 -29.38
N ASP A 2 -12.77 20.27 -29.64
CA ASP A 2 -13.56 19.11 -29.26
C ASP A 2 -12.73 18.32 -28.25
N SER A 3 -13.29 18.18 -27.05
CA SER A 3 -12.77 17.35 -25.96
C SER A 3 -13.56 16.05 -25.98
N GLN A 4 -12.96 14.98 -26.50
CA GLN A 4 -13.44 13.61 -26.33
C GLN A 4 -12.65 12.96 -25.18
N TYR A 5 -13.34 12.75 -24.05
CA TYR A 5 -12.90 11.82 -23.03
C TYR A 5 -13.37 10.42 -23.45
N ASP A 6 -12.41 9.53 -23.73
CA ASP A 6 -12.68 8.12 -23.98
C ASP A 6 -12.86 7.39 -22.64
N GLN A 7 -14.05 6.84 -22.44
CA GLN A 7 -14.39 5.98 -21.33
C GLN A 7 -13.81 4.58 -21.59
N CYS A 8 -13.15 4.01 -20.60
CA CYS A 8 -12.73 2.61 -20.62
C CYS A 8 -13.98 1.71 -20.59
N ASP A 9 -14.40 1.24 -21.75
CA ASP A 9 -15.55 0.35 -21.91
C ASP A 9 -15.11 -1.11 -21.62
N THR A 10 -15.53 -1.62 -20.47
CA THR A 10 -15.16 -2.93 -19.87
C THR A 10 -15.50 -4.14 -20.76
N ALA A 11 -16.23 -3.94 -21.86
CA ALA A 11 -16.73 -4.98 -22.75
C ALA A 11 -15.70 -5.52 -23.77
N ASP A 12 -14.67 -4.74 -24.12
CA ASP A 12 -13.75 -5.10 -25.23
C ASP A 12 -12.54 -5.95 -24.82
N TRP A 13 -12.27 -6.02 -23.52
CA TRP A 13 -11.12 -6.76 -22.97
C TRP A 13 -11.19 -8.28 -23.20
N LEU A 14 -12.40 -8.84 -23.35
CA LEU A 14 -12.63 -10.30 -23.41
C LEU A 14 -12.22 -11.01 -24.72
N ARG A 15 -11.83 -10.28 -25.78
CA ARG A 15 -11.63 -10.88 -27.12
C ARG A 15 -10.17 -11.23 -27.48
N GLY A 16 -9.19 -10.85 -26.68
CA GLY A 16 -7.81 -10.69 -27.16
C GLY A 16 -6.82 -11.85 -27.00
N HIS A 17 -7.14 -12.96 -26.34
CA HIS A 17 -6.10 -13.94 -25.94
C HIS A 17 -6.25 -15.32 -26.58
N GLN A 18 -5.66 -15.48 -27.78
CA GLN A 18 -5.26 -16.79 -28.30
C GLN A 18 -3.77 -16.84 -28.63
N ASP A 19 -3.15 -17.85 -28.03
CA ASP A 19 -1.75 -18.25 -27.95
C ASP A 19 -1.16 -18.78 -29.27
N LYS A 20 0.19 -18.80 -29.40
CA LYS A 20 0.98 -19.94 -29.92
C LYS A 20 2.50 -19.70 -30.02
N SER A 21 3.21 -20.33 -29.07
CA SER A 21 4.28 -21.34 -29.26
C SER A 21 5.47 -21.12 -30.23
N ARG A 22 6.66 -20.98 -29.61
CA ARG A 22 7.93 -21.74 -29.76
C ARG A 22 8.34 -22.36 -31.12
N ARG A 23 9.59 -22.08 -31.56
CA ARG A 23 10.54 -23.08 -32.14
C ARG A 23 12.02 -22.62 -32.19
N ARG A 24 12.93 -23.60 -32.08
CA ARG A 24 14.41 -23.54 -31.86
C ARG A 24 15.23 -22.89 -32.99
N LEU A 25 16.51 -22.61 -32.70
CA LEU A 25 17.32 -21.58 -33.35
C LEU A 25 18.27 -22.07 -34.47
N THR A 26 18.24 -21.39 -35.63
CA THR A 26 19.07 -21.56 -36.84
C THR A 26 20.28 -20.60 -36.86
N PRO A 27 21.24 -20.69 -37.80
CA PRO A 27 22.44 -19.83 -37.83
C PRO A 27 22.17 -18.30 -37.90
N GLN A 28 21.05 -17.87 -38.48
CA GLN A 28 20.56 -16.47 -38.38
C GLN A 28 20.28 -16.06 -36.93
N LYS A 29 19.81 -16.99 -36.10
CA LYS A 29 19.58 -16.77 -34.68
C LYS A 29 20.85 -16.78 -33.82
N ILE A 30 22.00 -17.14 -34.40
CA ILE A 30 23.34 -16.92 -33.83
C ILE A 30 23.79 -15.47 -34.12
N HIS A 31 23.42 -14.93 -35.28
CA HIS A 31 23.63 -13.51 -35.60
C HIS A 31 22.67 -12.60 -34.83
N GLU A 32 21.39 -12.97 -34.66
CA GLU A 32 20.49 -12.33 -33.69
C GLU A 32 20.97 -12.50 -32.24
N LYS A 33 21.78 -13.52 -31.92
CA LYS A 33 22.40 -13.65 -30.58
C LYS A 33 23.56 -12.66 -30.38
N LEU A 34 24.27 -12.32 -31.45
CA LEU A 34 25.31 -11.29 -31.46
C LEU A 34 24.69 -9.87 -31.48
N GLU A 35 23.60 -9.66 -32.21
CA GLU A 35 22.75 -8.46 -32.07
C GLU A 35 22.07 -8.41 -30.69
N LYS A 36 21.69 -9.55 -30.10
CA LYS A 36 21.24 -9.62 -28.70
C LYS A 36 22.35 -9.31 -27.71
N LEU A 37 23.61 -9.62 -28.00
CA LEU A 37 24.75 -9.21 -27.17
C LEU A 37 24.99 -7.70 -27.30
N HIS A 38 24.78 -7.11 -28.48
CA HIS A 38 24.76 -5.66 -28.68
C HIS A 38 23.54 -4.97 -28.02
N LEU A 39 22.37 -5.61 -28.04
CA LEU A 39 21.21 -5.23 -27.26
C LEU A 39 21.42 -5.47 -25.76
N VAL A 40 22.27 -6.42 -25.36
CA VAL A 40 22.67 -6.62 -23.96
C VAL A 40 23.62 -5.51 -23.52
N ASP A 41 24.53 -5.04 -24.37
CA ASP A 41 25.31 -3.82 -24.09
C ASP A 41 24.41 -2.57 -24.04
N ASN A 42 23.44 -2.44 -24.95
CA ASN A 42 22.41 -1.39 -24.83
C ASN A 42 21.50 -1.59 -23.61
N GLN A 43 21.23 -2.82 -23.19
CA GLN A 43 20.49 -3.12 -21.95
C GLN A 43 21.34 -2.87 -20.73
N VAL A 44 22.68 -3.00 -20.78
CA VAL A 44 23.60 -2.60 -19.71
C VAL A 44 23.63 -1.07 -19.61
N GLU A 45 23.63 -0.35 -20.74
CA GLU A 45 23.47 1.11 -20.76
C GLU A 45 22.06 1.55 -20.31
N GLU A 46 20.98 0.85 -20.69
CA GLU A 46 19.62 1.08 -20.18
C GLU A 46 19.48 0.69 -18.71
N HIS A 47 20.21 -0.32 -18.23
CA HIS A 47 20.24 -0.77 -16.84
C HIS A 47 21.03 0.20 -15.96
N ASP A 48 22.10 0.80 -16.49
CA ASP A 48 22.83 1.90 -15.85
C ASP A 48 22.03 3.23 -15.92
N ALA A 49 21.27 3.46 -16.99
CA ALA A 49 20.34 4.58 -17.10
C ALA A 49 19.16 4.45 -16.13
N THR A 50 18.60 3.26 -15.96
CA THR A 50 17.51 2.99 -15.01
C THR A 50 18.00 2.99 -13.56
N ARG A 51 19.21 2.47 -13.28
CA ARG A 51 19.86 2.62 -11.96
C ARG A 51 20.12 4.07 -11.60
N SER A 52 20.73 4.84 -12.50
CA SER A 52 20.97 6.27 -12.27
C SER A 52 19.66 7.06 -12.12
N SER A 53 18.59 6.66 -12.83
CA SER A 53 17.25 7.22 -12.73
C SER A 53 16.55 6.92 -11.39
N ALA A 54 16.64 5.68 -10.89
CA ALA A 54 16.08 5.29 -9.58
C ALA A 54 16.82 5.96 -8.42
N THR A 55 18.16 5.96 -8.42
CA THR A 55 18.98 6.68 -7.42
C THR A 55 18.67 8.18 -7.44
N ARG A 56 18.47 8.77 -8.61
CA ARG A 56 18.07 10.17 -8.77
C ARG A 56 16.66 10.46 -8.28
N SER A 57 15.71 9.53 -8.49
CA SER A 57 14.33 9.65 -7.95
C SER A 57 14.33 9.66 -6.42
N VAL A 58 15.07 8.73 -5.81
CA VAL A 58 15.28 8.67 -4.36
C VAL A 58 15.91 9.97 -3.86
N GLU A 59 16.96 10.47 -4.51
CA GLU A 59 17.65 11.70 -4.13
C GLU A 59 16.75 12.93 -4.26
N ASN A 60 15.94 13.01 -5.31
CA ASN A 60 14.97 14.08 -5.50
C ASN A 60 13.89 14.05 -4.40
N THR A 61 13.37 12.87 -4.04
CA THR A 61 12.40 12.76 -2.95
C THR A 61 13.03 13.08 -1.60
N ILE A 62 14.25 12.63 -1.33
CA ILE A 62 14.98 13.00 -0.10
C ILE A 62 15.22 14.51 -0.04
N ALA A 63 15.60 15.15 -1.15
CA ALA A 63 15.77 16.60 -1.23
C ALA A 63 14.44 17.32 -0.98
N TRP A 64 13.35 16.84 -1.57
CA TRP A 64 12.00 17.35 -1.34
C TRP A 64 11.59 17.21 0.14
N LEU A 65 11.82 16.06 0.77
CA LEU A 65 11.54 15.84 2.19
C LEU A 65 12.37 16.77 3.09
N LYS A 66 13.66 16.97 2.76
CA LYS A 66 14.54 17.88 3.50
C LYS A 66 14.06 19.33 3.43
N GLN A 67 13.49 19.75 2.31
CA GLN A 67 12.87 21.08 2.17
C GLN A 67 11.63 21.24 3.05
N HIS A 68 10.88 20.16 3.30
CA HIS A 68 9.68 20.17 4.14
C HIS A 68 9.95 19.82 5.62
N LYS A 69 11.20 19.45 5.95
CA LYS A 69 11.62 18.95 7.27
C LYS A 69 11.53 20.01 8.39
N GLU A 70 11.62 21.29 8.06
CA GLU A 70 11.53 22.37 9.06
C GLU A 70 10.13 22.47 9.71
N GLN A 71 9.08 22.03 9.02
CA GLN A 71 7.70 22.05 9.52
C GLN A 71 7.12 20.65 9.78
N LYS A 72 7.69 19.62 9.16
CA LYS A 72 7.14 18.25 9.11
C LYS A 72 8.18 17.16 9.42
N ALA A 73 8.98 17.38 10.46
CA ALA A 73 10.19 16.62 10.75
C ALA A 73 9.98 15.10 11.02
N LYS A 74 8.89 14.71 11.67
CA LYS A 74 8.67 13.31 12.10
C LYS A 74 8.28 12.42 10.92
N SER A 75 7.28 12.88 10.17
CA SER A 75 6.78 12.21 8.97
C SER A 75 7.86 12.19 7.87
N SER A 76 8.55 13.31 7.64
CA SER A 76 9.65 13.38 6.67
C SER A 76 10.84 12.50 7.06
N GLY A 77 11.17 12.39 8.35
CA GLY A 77 12.23 11.49 8.83
C GLY A 77 11.90 10.01 8.66
N PHE A 78 10.63 9.63 8.87
CA PHE A 78 10.15 8.27 8.61
C PHE A 78 10.27 7.91 7.12
N ILE A 79 9.82 8.81 6.23
CA ILE A 79 9.90 8.59 4.78
C ILE A 79 11.35 8.63 4.29
N GLU A 80 12.20 9.52 4.81
CA GLU A 80 13.64 9.54 4.52
C GLU A 80 14.28 8.20 4.90
N SER A 81 13.95 7.67 6.09
CA SER A 81 14.35 6.34 6.52
C SER A 81 13.88 5.26 5.55
N LEU A 82 12.65 5.30 5.05
CA LEU A 82 12.12 4.36 4.03
C LEU A 82 12.91 4.41 2.72
N LEU A 83 13.20 5.61 2.23
CA LEU A 83 13.86 5.83 0.95
C LEU A 83 15.30 5.30 0.88
N HIS A 84 16.00 5.24 2.02
CA HIS A 84 17.32 4.60 2.09
C HIS A 84 17.30 3.11 1.73
N TRP A 85 16.16 2.43 1.85
CA TRP A 85 16.01 1.00 1.53
C TRP A 85 15.82 0.74 0.04
N PHE A 86 15.54 1.78 -0.73
CA PHE A 86 15.48 1.68 -2.19
C PHE A 86 16.87 1.75 -2.85
N LYS A 87 17.94 1.97 -2.07
CA LYS A 87 19.28 2.25 -2.62
C LYS A 87 20.23 1.05 -2.75
N ASP A 88 19.92 -0.13 -2.23
CA ASP A 88 20.88 -1.25 -2.25
C ASP A 88 20.18 -2.57 -2.61
N GLU A 89 20.36 -3.05 -3.85
CA GLU A 89 21.01 -4.33 -4.18
C GLU A 89 20.78 -4.74 -5.66
N PRO A 90 21.73 -5.46 -6.31
CA PRO A 90 21.52 -6.09 -7.61
C PRO A 90 20.61 -7.32 -7.43
N GLU A 91 19.41 -7.31 -8.01
CA GLU A 91 18.53 -8.48 -8.02
C GLU A 91 18.70 -9.26 -9.33
N ASP A 92 19.16 -10.51 -9.22
CA ASP A 92 19.38 -11.45 -10.34
C ASP A 92 18.28 -12.53 -10.42
N GLN A 93 17.20 -12.40 -9.64
CA GLN A 93 16.07 -13.35 -9.64
C GLN A 93 14.76 -12.60 -9.46
N GLY A 94 13.89 -12.64 -10.49
CA GLY A 94 12.49 -12.24 -10.32
C GLY A 94 11.81 -13.23 -9.36
N PRO A 95 11.39 -12.84 -8.14
CA PRO A 95 11.09 -13.83 -7.14
C PRO A 95 9.59 -14.10 -7.06
N GLN A 96 9.25 -15.35 -6.74
CA GLN A 96 8.04 -15.64 -5.99
C GLN A 96 8.37 -15.49 -4.51
N LEU A 97 7.43 -14.96 -3.73
CA LEU A 97 7.57 -14.95 -2.28
C LEU A 97 7.71 -16.39 -1.74
N PRO A 98 8.62 -16.63 -0.77
CA PRO A 98 8.68 -17.90 -0.06
C PRO A 98 7.32 -18.32 0.50
N LEU A 99 7.04 -19.64 0.57
CA LEU A 99 5.75 -20.14 1.09
C LEU A 99 5.46 -19.66 2.51
N ASP A 100 6.50 -19.61 3.32
CA ASP A 100 6.57 -19.15 4.70
C ASP A 100 6.71 -17.63 4.86
N TRP A 101 6.77 -16.88 3.75
CA TRP A 101 6.87 -15.42 3.77
C TRP A 101 5.78 -14.79 4.66
N ALA A 102 6.24 -13.94 5.59
CA ALA A 102 5.46 -13.21 6.58
C ALA A 102 4.70 -14.08 7.62
N GLN A 103 4.85 -15.41 7.63
CA GLN A 103 4.07 -16.28 8.53
C GLN A 103 4.45 -16.12 10.01
N GLU A 104 5.74 -15.97 10.33
CA GLU A 104 6.21 -15.91 11.72
C GLU A 104 5.72 -14.66 12.48
N LYS A 105 5.70 -13.51 11.79
CA LYS A 105 5.34 -12.22 12.40
C LYS A 105 3.85 -11.91 12.32
N LEU A 106 3.23 -12.13 11.17
CA LEU A 106 1.82 -11.77 10.99
C LEU A 106 0.88 -12.78 11.66
N LYS A 107 1.30 -14.04 11.83
CA LYS A 107 0.47 -15.13 12.37
C LYS A 107 -0.87 -15.28 11.63
N VAL A 108 -0.88 -14.98 10.33
CA VAL A 108 -2.06 -15.07 9.48
C VAL A 108 -2.04 -16.37 8.69
N SER A 109 -3.19 -17.03 8.58
CA SER A 109 -3.36 -18.21 7.73
C SER A 109 -3.19 -17.85 6.26
N TRP A 110 -2.62 -18.76 5.46
CA TRP A 110 -2.53 -18.57 4.01
C TRP A 110 -3.90 -18.32 3.35
N THR A 111 -4.99 -18.80 3.98
CA THR A 111 -6.36 -18.67 3.46
C THR A 111 -6.83 -17.22 3.36
N GLU A 112 -6.35 -16.34 4.25
CA GLU A 112 -6.76 -14.94 4.32
C GLU A 112 -5.60 -13.94 4.16
N ARG A 113 -4.35 -14.45 4.11
CA ARG A 113 -3.12 -13.65 4.16
C ARG A 113 -3.13 -12.45 3.22
N SER A 114 -3.51 -12.62 1.96
CA SER A 114 -3.47 -11.54 0.99
C SER A 114 -4.39 -10.38 1.38
N TYR A 115 -5.63 -10.68 1.82
CA TYR A 115 -6.57 -9.65 2.28
C TYR A 115 -6.14 -9.06 3.62
N ALA A 116 -5.63 -9.87 4.55
CA ALA A 116 -5.12 -9.38 5.82
C ALA A 116 -3.98 -8.36 5.62
N ILE A 117 -3.06 -8.63 4.71
CA ILE A 117 -1.94 -7.75 4.36
C ILE A 117 -2.42 -6.48 3.67
N LEU A 118 -3.30 -6.60 2.65
CA LEU A 118 -3.84 -5.44 1.94
C LEU A 118 -4.68 -4.52 2.87
N ASN A 119 -5.35 -5.10 3.87
CA ASN A 119 -6.17 -4.35 4.82
C ASN A 119 -5.37 -3.74 5.97
N ALA A 120 -4.19 -4.28 6.27
CA ALA A 120 -3.40 -3.93 7.45
C ALA A 120 -3.11 -2.43 7.61
N PRO A 121 -2.71 -1.69 6.56
CA PRO A 121 -2.42 -0.26 6.69
C PRO A 121 -3.63 0.57 7.12
N PHE A 122 -4.85 0.16 6.76
CA PHE A 122 -6.07 0.88 7.15
C PHE A 122 -6.37 0.76 8.64
N TYR A 123 -6.08 -0.41 9.25
CA TYR A 123 -6.26 -0.56 10.70
C TYR A 123 -5.33 0.36 11.49
N VAL A 124 -4.11 0.60 11.00
CA VAL A 124 -3.15 1.53 11.62
C VAL A 124 -3.65 2.97 11.53
N ASP A 125 -4.10 3.39 10.34
CA ASP A 125 -4.64 4.74 10.14
C ASP A 125 -5.91 5.00 10.97
N MET A 126 -6.85 4.05 10.97
CA MET A 126 -8.05 4.14 11.80
C MET A 126 -7.69 4.22 13.28
N MET A 127 -6.69 3.46 13.75
CA MET A 127 -6.23 3.55 15.14
C MET A 127 -5.67 4.93 15.47
N HIS A 128 -4.86 5.52 14.57
CA HIS A 128 -4.33 6.87 14.74
C HIS A 128 -5.43 7.93 14.73
N ALA A 129 -6.38 7.85 13.79
CA ALA A 129 -7.51 8.77 13.72
C ALA A 129 -8.41 8.66 14.96
N ARG A 130 -8.71 7.45 15.43
CA ARG A 130 -9.44 7.23 16.69
C ARG A 130 -8.73 7.87 17.86
N ARG A 131 -7.40 7.77 17.94
CA ARG A 131 -6.62 8.41 19.01
C ARG A 131 -6.74 9.93 18.96
N ILE A 132 -6.67 10.54 17.76
CA ILE A 132 -6.89 11.99 17.59
C ILE A 132 -8.28 12.36 18.12
N ILE A 133 -9.33 11.71 17.60
CA ILE A 133 -10.73 12.02 17.92
C ILE A 133 -10.98 11.86 19.43
N LEU A 134 -10.62 10.72 20.00
CA LEU A 134 -10.90 10.39 21.41
C LEU A 134 -10.05 11.22 22.40
N SER A 135 -8.93 11.78 21.97
CA SER A 135 -8.14 12.70 22.80
C SER A 135 -8.79 14.09 22.93
N GLY A 136 -9.81 14.39 22.12
CA GLY A 136 -10.43 15.71 22.05
C GLY A 136 -9.61 16.76 21.28
N ALA A 137 -8.48 16.37 20.68
CA ALA A 137 -7.57 17.30 20.02
C ALA A 137 -8.18 18.07 18.83
N LEU A 138 -9.29 17.59 18.26
CA LEU A 138 -10.01 18.26 17.17
C LEU A 138 -10.82 19.48 17.64
N LEU A 139 -11.26 19.52 18.90
CA LEU A 139 -12.16 20.57 19.41
C LEU A 139 -11.45 21.94 19.48
N ASP A 140 -10.18 21.93 19.88
CA ASP A 140 -9.39 23.14 20.12
C ASP A 140 -8.40 23.46 18.99
N VAL A 141 -8.52 22.77 17.86
CA VAL A 141 -7.56 22.89 16.75
C VAL A 141 -7.73 24.21 15.99
N ILE A 142 -6.65 24.78 15.45
CA ILE A 142 -6.76 25.93 14.53
C ILE A 142 -7.43 25.49 13.21
N PRO A 143 -8.19 26.38 12.54
CA PRO A 143 -8.99 26.02 11.36
C PRO A 143 -8.21 25.31 10.24
N GLU A 144 -6.95 25.70 10.02
CA GLU A 144 -6.09 25.15 8.96
C GLU A 144 -5.78 23.67 9.22
N ILE A 145 -5.46 23.30 10.46
CA ILE A 145 -5.18 21.90 10.83
C ILE A 145 -6.49 21.09 10.80
N GLY A 146 -7.62 21.69 11.15
CA GLY A 146 -8.93 21.05 11.01
C GLY A 146 -9.29 20.76 9.54
N ALA A 147 -8.97 21.68 8.63
CA ALA A 147 -9.13 21.47 7.20
C ALA A 147 -8.19 20.39 6.66
N ASP A 148 -6.92 20.39 7.07
CA ASP A 148 -5.96 19.33 6.73
C ASP A 148 -6.44 17.96 7.21
N PHE A 149 -7.04 17.87 8.40
CA PHE A 149 -7.62 16.62 8.91
C PHE A 149 -8.80 16.14 8.05
N LYS A 150 -9.67 17.05 7.58
CA LYS A 150 -10.74 16.68 6.63
C LYS A 150 -10.16 16.12 5.33
N ILE A 151 -9.17 16.80 4.74
CA ILE A 151 -8.49 16.31 3.53
C ILE A 151 -7.85 14.93 3.77
N TRP A 152 -7.25 14.71 4.94
CA TRP A 152 -6.71 13.40 5.31
C TRP A 152 -7.77 12.30 5.34
N ILE A 153 -8.97 12.59 5.84
CA ILE A 153 -10.10 11.65 5.83
C ILE A 153 -10.57 11.36 4.40
N ASP A 154 -10.68 12.38 3.56
CA ASP A 154 -11.07 12.23 2.15
C ASP A 154 -10.06 11.32 1.41
N GLU A 155 -8.77 11.59 1.58
CA GLU A 155 -7.67 10.77 1.03
C GLU A 155 -7.67 9.34 1.58
N PHE A 156 -8.02 9.15 2.86
CA PHE A 156 -8.15 7.82 3.46
C PHE A 156 -9.22 6.98 2.74
N PHE A 157 -10.40 7.57 2.45
CA PHE A 157 -11.46 6.88 1.73
C PHE A 157 -11.12 6.66 0.25
N GLU A 158 -10.46 7.61 -0.40
CA GLU A 158 -9.94 7.41 -1.75
C GLU A 158 -8.97 6.22 -1.80
N GLN A 159 -8.04 6.13 -0.85
CA GLN A 159 -7.12 5.00 -0.74
C GLN A 159 -7.83 3.68 -0.48
N LEU A 160 -8.95 3.67 0.26
CA LEU A 160 -9.78 2.47 0.45
C LEU A 160 -10.34 1.98 -0.89
N CYS A 161 -10.82 2.90 -1.74
CA CYS A 161 -11.27 2.56 -3.10
C CYS A 161 -10.11 2.02 -3.96
N LEU A 162 -8.92 2.63 -3.89
CA LEU A 162 -7.73 2.15 -4.60
C LEU A 162 -7.31 0.74 -4.13
N ALA A 163 -7.36 0.47 -2.83
CA ALA A 163 -7.10 -0.86 -2.30
C ALA A 163 -8.10 -1.90 -2.82
N HIS A 164 -9.33 -1.48 -3.07
CA HIS A 164 -10.35 -2.33 -3.64
C HIS A 164 -10.04 -2.71 -5.09
N VAL A 165 -9.53 -1.78 -5.90
CA VAL A 165 -9.00 -2.08 -7.25
C VAL A 165 -7.84 -3.09 -7.16
N VAL A 166 -6.92 -2.92 -6.21
CA VAL A 166 -5.81 -3.87 -6.02
C VAL A 166 -6.30 -5.25 -5.59
N LYS A 167 -7.35 -5.33 -4.75
CA LYS A 167 -7.99 -6.60 -4.37
C LYS A 167 -8.69 -7.26 -5.56
N ASP A 168 -9.36 -6.50 -6.42
CA ASP A 168 -9.97 -7.03 -7.63
C ASP A 168 -8.92 -7.58 -8.61
N ASN A 169 -7.82 -6.86 -8.79
CA ASN A 169 -6.66 -7.34 -9.57
C ASN A 169 -6.08 -8.63 -8.97
N LEU A 170 -6.00 -8.72 -7.63
CA LEU A 170 -5.59 -9.96 -6.96
C LEU A 170 -6.56 -11.10 -7.28
N LEU A 171 -7.88 -10.88 -7.22
CA LEU A 171 -8.87 -11.91 -7.55
C LEU A 171 -8.77 -12.35 -9.02
N GLN A 172 -8.43 -11.44 -9.93
CA GLN A 172 -8.14 -11.76 -11.33
C GLN A 172 -6.88 -12.62 -11.47
N GLU A 173 -5.80 -12.29 -10.76
CA GLU A 173 -4.58 -13.11 -10.74
C GLU A 173 -4.84 -14.50 -10.14
N LYS A 174 -5.63 -14.60 -9.06
CA LYS A 174 -6.09 -15.88 -8.50
C LYS A 174 -6.86 -16.69 -9.54
N ALA A 175 -7.78 -16.05 -10.26
CA ALA A 175 -8.54 -16.71 -11.31
C ALA A 175 -7.64 -17.22 -12.44
N ARG A 176 -6.63 -16.45 -12.81
CA ARG A 176 -5.64 -16.80 -13.84
C ARG A 176 -4.83 -18.03 -13.44
N VAL A 177 -4.31 -18.09 -12.20
CA VAL A 177 -3.44 -19.20 -11.76
C VAL A 177 -4.22 -20.46 -11.40
N ALA A 178 -5.43 -20.34 -10.84
CA ALA A 178 -6.25 -21.49 -10.42
C ALA A 178 -7.25 -21.98 -11.47
N ASN A 179 -7.41 -21.25 -12.58
CA ASN A 179 -8.42 -21.49 -13.62
C ASN A 179 -9.86 -21.61 -13.05
N LYS A 180 -10.12 -20.88 -11.97
CA LYS A 180 -11.40 -20.80 -11.26
C LYS A 180 -11.47 -19.43 -10.56
N ALA A 181 -12.60 -18.73 -10.67
CA ALA A 181 -12.74 -17.39 -10.12
C ALA A 181 -13.36 -17.37 -8.72
N ILE A 182 -12.82 -16.55 -7.83
CA ILE A 182 -13.47 -16.11 -6.60
C ILE A 182 -14.04 -14.72 -6.87
N ARG A 183 -15.30 -14.49 -6.52
CA ARG A 183 -15.93 -13.17 -6.61
C ARG A 183 -16.34 -12.73 -5.21
N VAL A 184 -15.84 -11.59 -4.79
CA VAL A 184 -16.25 -10.91 -3.56
C VAL A 184 -17.15 -9.75 -3.97
N VAL A 185 -18.29 -9.58 -3.29
CA VAL A 185 -19.19 -8.45 -3.53
C VAL A 185 -19.39 -7.75 -2.20
N THR A 186 -18.91 -6.52 -2.13
CA THR A 186 -19.01 -5.68 -0.94
C THR A 186 -20.01 -4.56 -1.19
N GLN A 187 -20.88 -4.28 -0.21
CA GLN A 187 -21.82 -3.16 -0.24
C GLN A 187 -21.28 -2.03 0.63
N TYR A 188 -21.15 -0.83 0.07
CA TYR A 188 -20.61 0.36 0.78
C TYR A 188 -21.68 1.42 1.09
N ASP A 189 -22.96 1.14 0.84
CA ASP A 189 -24.05 2.12 0.95
C ASP A 189 -24.13 2.74 2.36
N THR A 190 -23.97 1.92 3.40
CA THR A 190 -23.95 2.37 4.80
C THR A 190 -22.74 3.28 5.05
N LEU A 191 -21.55 2.88 4.61
CA LEU A 191 -20.34 3.68 4.77
C LEU A 191 -20.46 5.03 4.07
N GLN A 192 -20.93 5.02 2.81
CA GLN A 192 -21.16 6.23 2.03
C GLN A 192 -22.12 7.18 2.75
N THR A 193 -23.23 6.66 3.24
CA THR A 193 -24.23 7.45 3.99
C THR A 193 -23.62 8.07 5.25
N LEU A 194 -22.84 7.30 6.03
CA LEU A 194 -22.19 7.79 7.24
C LEU A 194 -21.17 8.89 6.92
N TYR A 195 -20.39 8.70 5.86
CA TYR A 195 -19.38 9.64 5.44
C TYR A 195 -20.00 10.95 4.94
N GLU A 196 -21.00 10.89 4.06
CA GLU A 196 -21.72 12.08 3.57
C GLU A 196 -22.33 12.89 4.72
N ASN A 197 -22.89 12.22 5.72
CA ASN A 197 -23.40 12.88 6.93
C ASN A 197 -22.29 13.58 7.74
N SER A 198 -21.08 13.03 7.76
CA SER A 198 -19.94 13.63 8.46
C SER A 198 -19.44 14.92 7.77
N LEU A 199 -19.54 15.01 6.44
CA LEU A 199 -19.08 16.17 5.67
C LEU A 199 -19.88 17.44 5.99
N LEU A 200 -21.14 17.29 6.43
CA LEU A 200 -22.03 18.38 6.79
C LEU A 200 -21.70 19.01 8.15
N LEU A 201 -20.81 18.39 8.93
CA LEU A 201 -20.47 18.81 10.29
C LEU A 201 -19.16 19.61 10.31
N ASP A 202 -19.03 20.50 11.30
CA ASP A 202 -17.79 21.23 11.57
C ASP A 202 -16.82 20.30 12.30
N VAL A 203 -15.54 20.30 11.90
CA VAL A 203 -14.48 19.46 12.47
C VAL A 203 -14.34 19.65 14.00
N LYS A 204 -14.72 20.83 14.50
CA LYS A 204 -14.63 21.18 15.92
C LYS A 204 -15.80 20.69 16.77
N THR A 205 -16.79 20.04 16.19
CA THR A 205 -17.95 19.53 16.95
C THR A 205 -17.70 18.11 17.43
N VAL A 206 -18.30 17.76 18.57
CA VAL A 206 -18.22 16.40 19.10
C VAL A 206 -18.91 15.42 18.15
N GLU A 207 -20.01 15.85 17.54
CA GLU A 207 -20.81 15.10 16.59
C GLU A 207 -20.00 14.70 15.34
N TYR A 208 -19.09 15.54 14.86
CA TYR A 208 -18.19 15.19 13.76
C TYR A 208 -17.28 14.01 14.13
N GLY A 209 -16.66 14.08 15.32
CA GLY A 209 -15.84 13.00 15.85
C GLY A 209 -16.62 11.69 16.00
N GLU A 210 -17.83 11.75 16.57
CA GLU A 210 -18.71 10.57 16.72
C GLU A 210 -19.07 9.94 15.37
N LYS A 211 -19.42 10.76 14.37
CA LYS A 211 -19.75 10.25 13.03
C LYS A 211 -18.55 9.63 12.32
N LEU A 212 -17.35 10.19 12.47
CA LEU A 212 -16.14 9.54 11.95
C LEU A 212 -15.85 8.21 12.64
N LEU A 213 -16.07 8.11 13.95
CA LEU A 213 -15.92 6.83 14.67
C LEU A 213 -16.91 5.77 14.17
N GLU A 214 -18.14 6.15 13.86
CA GLU A 214 -19.12 5.28 13.18
C GLU A 214 -18.61 4.84 11.81
N CYS A 215 -18.08 5.76 10.99
CA CYS A 215 -17.49 5.42 9.69
C CYS A 215 -16.36 4.40 9.83
N PHE A 216 -15.43 4.61 10.77
CA PHE A 216 -14.32 3.68 10.98
C PHE A 216 -14.76 2.31 11.51
N ASN A 217 -15.83 2.26 12.32
CA ASN A 217 -16.41 0.98 12.75
C ASN A 217 -16.99 0.22 11.55
N GLU A 218 -17.68 0.90 10.65
CA GLU A 218 -18.23 0.31 9.44
C GLU A 218 -17.11 -0.19 8.53
N VAL A 219 -16.09 0.63 8.24
CA VAL A 219 -14.90 0.21 7.46
C VAL A 219 -14.26 -1.03 8.07
N GLU A 220 -14.01 -1.04 9.38
CA GLU A 220 -13.41 -2.18 10.08
C GLU A 220 -14.26 -3.45 9.96
N ALA A 221 -15.59 -3.33 10.04
CA ALA A 221 -16.50 -4.45 9.85
C ALA A 221 -16.44 -4.96 8.41
N THR A 222 -16.54 -4.06 7.42
CA THR A 222 -16.48 -4.40 5.99
C THR A 222 -15.17 -5.12 5.63
N LEU A 223 -14.02 -4.61 6.07
CA LEU A 223 -12.71 -5.22 5.80
C LEU A 223 -12.57 -6.62 6.43
N ARG A 224 -13.20 -6.84 7.59
CA ARG A 224 -13.25 -8.16 8.24
C ARG A 224 -14.14 -9.13 7.48
N ASP A 225 -15.33 -8.69 7.08
CA ASP A 225 -16.28 -9.51 6.33
C ASP A 225 -15.70 -9.94 4.98
N GLU A 226 -15.02 -9.03 4.27
CA GLU A 226 -14.27 -9.34 3.06
C GLU A 226 -13.19 -10.41 3.29
N SER A 227 -12.40 -10.25 4.35
CA SER A 227 -11.33 -11.19 4.69
C SER A 227 -11.88 -12.57 5.05
N ALA A 228 -12.99 -12.61 5.80
CA ALA A 228 -13.68 -13.85 6.17
C ALA A 228 -14.28 -14.56 4.95
N ALA A 229 -14.96 -13.81 4.07
CA ALA A 229 -15.54 -14.35 2.82
C ALA A 229 -14.46 -14.95 1.91
N VAL A 230 -13.32 -14.26 1.77
CA VAL A 230 -12.17 -14.79 1.04
C VAL A 230 -11.60 -16.01 1.75
N SER A 231 -11.42 -15.99 3.06
CA SER A 231 -10.88 -17.13 3.80
C SER A 231 -11.73 -18.39 3.66
N GLU A 232 -13.05 -18.26 3.53
CA GLU A 232 -13.96 -19.39 3.29
C GLU A 232 -13.86 -19.90 1.84
N ALA A 233 -13.80 -18.99 0.87
CA ALA A 233 -13.72 -19.35 -0.55
C ALA A 233 -12.32 -19.89 -0.94
N ASN A 234 -11.25 -19.33 -0.40
CA ASN A 234 -9.87 -19.57 -0.85
C ASN A 234 -9.51 -21.07 -0.86
N PRO A 235 -9.78 -21.87 0.20
CA PRO A 235 -9.46 -23.29 0.23
C PRO A 235 -10.16 -24.15 -0.83
N LEU A 236 -11.28 -23.68 -1.39
CA LEU A 236 -12.05 -24.41 -2.41
C LEU A 236 -11.45 -24.28 -3.81
N VAL A 237 -10.61 -23.26 -4.00
CA VAL A 237 -10.19 -22.78 -5.31
C VAL A 237 -8.68 -22.69 -5.43
N MET A 238 -8.01 -22.32 -4.34
CA MET A 238 -6.58 -22.04 -4.23
C MET A 238 -5.87 -23.08 -3.36
N SER A 239 -4.55 -23.17 -3.56
CA SER A 239 -3.62 -23.76 -2.58
C SER A 239 -2.70 -22.67 -2.06
N ALA A 240 -1.99 -22.92 -0.95
CA ALA A 240 -1.03 -21.96 -0.40
C ALA A 240 0.04 -21.50 -1.43
N LEU A 241 0.45 -22.40 -2.33
CA LEU A 241 1.43 -22.10 -3.39
C LEU A 241 0.84 -21.18 -4.45
N LEU A 242 -0.38 -21.50 -4.94
CA LEU A 242 -1.07 -20.66 -5.92
C LEU A 242 -1.45 -19.29 -5.34
N GLU A 243 -1.77 -19.22 -4.05
CA GLU A 243 -2.02 -17.96 -3.35
C GLU A 243 -0.79 -17.06 -3.39
N ASN A 244 0.39 -17.62 -3.09
CA ASN A 244 1.66 -16.91 -3.18
C ASN A 244 1.98 -16.47 -4.60
N GLU A 245 1.74 -17.34 -5.58
CA GLU A 245 1.97 -17.03 -6.97
C GLU A 245 1.09 -15.86 -7.43
N ALA A 246 -0.21 -15.89 -7.13
CA ALA A 246 -1.13 -14.81 -7.46
C ALA A 246 -0.76 -13.49 -6.74
N PHE A 247 -0.41 -13.56 -5.46
CA PHE A 247 -0.01 -12.39 -4.69
C PHE A 247 1.33 -11.80 -5.17
N SER A 248 2.28 -12.64 -5.56
CA SER A 248 3.55 -12.19 -6.16
C SER A 248 3.31 -11.58 -7.54
N ALA A 249 2.45 -12.21 -8.35
CA ALA A 249 2.10 -11.75 -9.70
C ALA A 249 1.52 -10.34 -9.67
N LEU A 250 0.57 -10.07 -8.78
CA LEU A 250 -0.08 -8.76 -8.59
C LEU A 250 0.92 -7.59 -8.56
N PHE A 251 2.01 -7.72 -7.80
CA PHE A 251 2.99 -6.63 -7.66
C PHE A 251 4.07 -6.67 -8.75
N SER A 252 4.35 -7.84 -9.31
CA SER A 252 5.31 -7.99 -10.42
C SER A 252 4.82 -7.45 -11.76
N THR A 253 3.51 -7.38 -11.96
CA THR A 253 2.87 -6.90 -13.19
C THR A 253 2.25 -5.51 -13.05
N MET A 254 2.48 -4.84 -11.93
CA MET A 254 1.89 -3.53 -11.64
C MET A 254 2.42 -2.45 -12.58
N GLU A 255 1.51 -1.78 -13.28
CA GLU A 255 1.88 -0.71 -14.22
C GLU A 255 2.10 0.63 -13.50
N THR A 256 3.06 1.42 -13.96
CA THR A 256 3.39 2.73 -13.34
C THR A 256 2.33 3.81 -13.51
N ASN A 257 1.35 3.58 -14.39
CA ASN A 257 0.27 4.51 -14.70
C ASN A 257 -0.98 4.24 -13.87
N GLU A 258 -1.00 3.16 -13.08
CA GLU A 258 -2.13 2.85 -12.22
C GLU A 258 -2.33 3.93 -11.15
N PRO A 259 -3.60 4.32 -10.88
CA PRO A 259 -3.92 5.27 -9.81
C PRO A 259 -3.66 4.70 -8.42
N THR A 260 -3.40 3.39 -8.30
CA THR A 260 -3.21 2.64 -7.05
C THR A 260 -1.91 3.00 -6.31
N GLY A 261 -1.01 3.75 -6.95
CA GLY A 261 0.31 4.13 -6.45
C GLY A 261 0.38 4.66 -5.01
N PRO A 262 -0.43 5.66 -4.59
CA PRO A 262 -0.42 6.16 -3.22
C PRO A 262 -0.77 5.08 -2.18
N TYR A 263 -1.72 4.20 -2.49
CA TYR A 263 -2.04 3.06 -1.63
C TYR A 263 -0.89 2.05 -1.56
N VAL A 264 -0.21 1.77 -2.67
CA VAL A 264 0.95 0.88 -2.70
C VAL A 264 2.11 1.45 -1.88
N ALA A 265 2.35 2.76 -1.95
CA ALA A 265 3.34 3.44 -1.10
C ALA A 265 3.02 3.28 0.39
N LYS A 266 1.74 3.45 0.76
CA LYS A 266 1.26 3.20 2.12
C LYS A 266 1.47 1.74 2.57
N LEU A 267 1.16 0.78 1.70
CA LEU A 267 1.37 -0.65 1.98
C LEU A 267 2.86 -0.95 2.25
N VAL A 268 3.75 -0.46 1.40
CA VAL A 268 5.20 -0.63 1.55
C VAL A 268 5.71 0.01 2.83
N ALA A 269 5.24 1.22 3.15
CA ALA A 269 5.59 1.91 4.38
C ALA A 269 5.17 1.11 5.63
N TRP A 270 3.97 0.52 5.61
CA TRP A 270 3.51 -0.37 6.66
C TRP A 270 4.36 -1.65 6.75
N MET A 271 4.62 -2.31 5.62
CA MET A 271 5.38 -3.57 5.57
C MET A 271 6.79 -3.43 6.14
N LYS A 272 7.49 -2.33 5.85
CA LYS A 272 8.83 -2.09 6.39
C LYS A 272 8.88 -2.18 7.92
N ASN A 273 7.82 -1.72 8.58
CA ASN A 273 7.76 -1.71 10.04
C ASN A 273 7.14 -2.99 10.62
N ALA A 274 6.30 -3.67 9.84
CA ALA A 274 5.56 -4.85 10.29
C ALA A 274 6.30 -6.18 10.05
N LEU A 275 7.16 -6.23 9.03
CA LEU A 275 7.85 -7.44 8.59
C LEU A 275 9.33 -7.45 8.99
N PRO A 276 9.94 -8.65 9.16
CA PRO A 276 11.38 -8.78 9.19
C PRO A 276 12.01 -8.23 7.90
N ARG A 277 13.28 -7.82 8.00
CA ARG A 277 14.03 -7.28 6.86
C ARG A 277 14.00 -8.21 5.64
N GLU A 278 14.28 -9.50 5.84
CA GLU A 278 14.36 -10.49 4.76
C GLU A 278 13.02 -10.61 4.01
N ASP A 279 11.90 -10.61 4.74
CA ASP A 279 10.56 -10.65 4.14
C ASP A 279 10.24 -9.34 3.41
N PHE A 280 10.61 -8.19 3.98
CA PHE A 280 10.42 -6.90 3.31
C PHE A 280 11.23 -6.81 2.01
N ASP A 281 12.50 -7.21 2.05
CA ASP A 281 13.39 -7.20 0.88
C ASP A 281 12.86 -8.16 -0.20
N ALA A 282 12.38 -9.36 0.17
CA ALA A 282 11.74 -10.29 -0.76
C ALA A 282 10.47 -9.72 -1.42
N PHE A 283 9.68 -8.93 -0.68
CA PHE A 283 8.52 -8.24 -1.24
C PHE A 283 8.92 -7.10 -2.17
N MET A 284 9.92 -6.31 -1.78
CA MET A 284 10.44 -5.23 -2.62
C MET A 284 10.99 -5.76 -3.94
N ALA A 285 11.58 -6.96 -3.94
CA ALA A 285 12.09 -7.63 -5.14
C ALA A 285 11.01 -8.02 -6.16
N LEU A 286 9.72 -8.02 -5.78
CA LEU A 286 8.63 -8.26 -6.72
C LEU A 286 8.46 -7.13 -7.73
N PHE A 287 8.73 -5.88 -7.32
CA PHE A 287 8.39 -4.72 -8.12
C PHE A 287 9.33 -4.54 -9.32
N PRO A 288 8.79 -4.26 -10.52
CA PRO A 288 9.59 -3.82 -11.65
C PRO A 288 10.42 -2.57 -11.32
N PRO A 289 11.60 -2.37 -11.95
CA PRO A 289 12.43 -1.19 -11.71
C PRO A 289 11.70 0.15 -11.88
N GLU A 290 10.82 0.25 -12.88
CA GLU A 290 10.02 1.46 -13.13
C GLU A 290 9.03 1.74 -12.00
N THR A 291 8.40 0.69 -11.46
CA THR A 291 7.50 0.76 -10.32
C THR A 291 8.27 1.13 -9.06
N LYS A 292 9.45 0.54 -8.82
CA LYS A 292 10.37 0.96 -7.74
C LYS A 292 10.74 2.43 -7.85
N GLN A 293 10.98 2.95 -9.06
CA GLN A 293 11.28 4.36 -9.28
C GLN A 293 10.10 5.28 -8.94
N ARG A 294 8.87 4.92 -9.34
CA ARG A 294 7.65 5.69 -9.02
C ARG A 294 7.33 5.64 -7.54
N LEU A 295 7.50 4.47 -6.94
CA LEU A 295 7.37 4.21 -5.52
C LEU A 295 8.34 5.11 -4.75
N ALA A 296 9.63 5.15 -5.10
CA ALA A 296 10.61 6.06 -4.51
C ALA A 296 10.39 7.55 -4.83
N GLY A 297 9.52 7.87 -5.79
CA GLY A 297 9.25 9.20 -6.30
C GLY A 297 7.86 9.70 -5.90
N LYS A 298 7.05 9.96 -6.92
CA LYS A 298 5.73 10.60 -6.80
C LYS A 298 4.78 9.88 -5.84
N TRP A 299 4.80 8.54 -5.80
CA TRP A 299 3.86 7.79 -4.95
C TRP A 299 4.20 7.94 -3.46
N MET A 300 5.49 7.87 -3.10
CA MET A 300 5.92 8.12 -1.73
C MET A 300 5.77 9.60 -1.34
N GLN A 301 5.93 10.54 -2.28
CA GLN A 301 5.63 11.96 -2.03
C GLN A 301 4.16 12.17 -1.68
N ALA A 302 3.24 11.61 -2.47
CA ALA A 302 1.80 11.68 -2.18
C ALA A 302 1.46 11.05 -0.82
N TYR A 303 2.07 9.92 -0.49
CA TYR A 303 1.88 9.31 0.82
C TYR A 303 2.51 10.14 1.96
N ALA A 304 3.67 10.77 1.75
CA ALA A 304 4.27 11.67 2.72
C ALA A 304 3.37 12.89 2.98
N GLU A 305 2.81 13.51 1.94
CA GLU A 305 1.84 14.60 2.06
C GLU A 305 0.62 14.19 2.88
N HIS A 306 0.09 12.99 2.65
CA HIS A 306 -0.97 12.42 3.46
C HIS A 306 -0.57 12.35 4.94
N LEU A 307 0.62 11.83 5.29
CA LEU A 307 1.09 11.80 6.68
C LEU A 307 1.33 13.19 7.28
N HIS A 308 1.78 14.15 6.47
CA HIS A 308 2.05 15.52 6.92
C HIS A 308 0.78 16.21 7.45
N ARG A 309 -0.41 15.84 6.97
CA ARG A 309 -1.69 16.45 7.39
C ARG A 309 -2.01 16.21 8.85
N VAL A 310 -1.64 15.05 9.38
CA VAL A 310 -1.94 14.68 10.77
C VAL A 310 -0.74 14.79 11.72
N GLU A 311 0.43 15.19 11.21
CA GLU A 311 1.61 15.46 12.03
C GLU A 311 1.40 16.47 13.17
N PRO A 312 0.60 17.55 13.02
CA PRO A 312 0.38 18.49 14.12
C PRO A 312 -0.24 17.84 15.37
N PHE A 313 -0.94 16.70 15.21
CA PHE A 313 -1.50 15.94 16.33
C PHE A 313 -0.45 15.07 17.06
N SER A 314 0.84 15.18 16.69
CA SER A 314 1.96 14.47 17.32
C SER A 314 1.79 12.95 17.37
N ILE A 315 1.12 12.37 16.37
CA ILE A 315 1.03 10.93 16.23
C ILE A 315 2.45 10.36 16.06
N GLU A 316 2.87 9.53 17.01
CA GLU A 316 3.96 8.60 16.75
C GLU A 316 3.42 7.50 15.85
N TYR A 317 3.86 7.48 14.59
CA TYR A 317 3.56 6.42 13.63
C TYR A 317 4.30 5.14 14.02
N HIS A 318 3.85 4.51 15.09
CA HIS A 318 4.24 3.15 15.42
C HIS A 318 3.33 2.22 14.61
N CYS A 319 3.80 1.75 13.46
CA CYS A 319 3.05 0.85 12.57
C CYS A 319 2.89 -0.59 13.09
N ALA A 320 3.18 -0.83 14.38
CA ALA A 320 2.88 -2.10 15.01
C ALA A 320 1.37 -2.23 15.19
N ILE A 321 0.77 -3.23 14.53
CA ILE A 321 -0.63 -3.60 14.78
C ILE A 321 -0.72 -4.16 16.19
N VAL A 322 -1.03 -3.29 17.15
CA VAL A 322 -1.48 -3.74 18.46
C VAL A 322 -2.98 -3.95 18.34
N TYR A 323 -3.41 -5.15 17.95
CA TYR A 323 -4.80 -5.57 18.13
C TYR A 323 -5.08 -5.55 19.62
N SER A 324 -5.71 -4.50 20.14
CA SER A 324 -6.07 -4.55 21.53
C SER A 324 -7.37 -3.83 21.85
N ARG A 325 -8.38 -4.66 22.12
CA ARG A 325 -9.43 -4.37 23.10
C ARG A 325 -8.88 -4.06 24.51
N SER A 326 -7.55 -4.04 24.71
CA SER A 326 -6.88 -3.82 26.00
C SER A 326 -5.47 -3.25 25.82
N ARG A 327 -5.28 -1.96 26.10
CA ARG A 327 -3.96 -1.32 26.08
C ARG A 327 -3.30 -1.42 27.47
N ALA A 328 -2.01 -1.74 27.51
CA ALA A 328 -1.18 -1.56 28.70
C ALA A 328 -0.47 -0.20 28.60
N GLU A 329 -0.58 0.61 29.66
CA GLU A 329 0.18 1.86 29.79
C GLU A 329 1.42 1.64 30.64
N VAL A 330 2.58 2.05 30.13
CA VAL A 330 3.80 2.16 30.93
C VAL A 330 3.74 3.51 31.63
N LEU A 331 3.24 3.51 32.87
CA LEU A 331 3.37 4.66 33.75
C LEU A 331 4.84 4.75 34.19
N ALA A 332 5.45 5.92 34.02
CA ALA A 332 6.72 6.20 34.69
C ALA A 332 6.55 5.93 36.20
N PRO A 333 7.57 5.40 36.89
CA PRO A 333 7.46 5.16 38.32
C PRO A 333 7.05 6.48 38.98
N ILE A 334 5.93 6.45 39.71
CA ILE A 334 5.58 7.51 40.64
C ILE A 334 6.82 7.65 41.52
N SER A 335 7.49 8.80 41.42
CA SER A 335 8.59 9.14 42.31
C SER A 335 8.04 9.01 43.71
N ASP A 336 8.52 8.00 44.43
CA ASP A 336 8.16 7.77 45.82
C ASP A 336 8.56 9.03 46.60
N PRO A 337 7.61 9.80 47.16
CA PRO A 337 7.93 11.00 47.91
C PRO A 337 8.69 10.71 49.21
N SER A 338 9.04 9.44 49.48
CA SER A 338 9.80 9.01 50.64
C SER A 338 11.26 8.57 50.37
N GLN A 339 11.79 8.72 49.15
CA GLN A 339 13.23 8.56 48.94
C GLN A 339 13.99 9.89 49.13
N PRO A 340 15.03 9.92 50.01
CA PRO A 340 15.66 11.13 50.52
C PRO A 340 16.51 11.93 49.53
#